data_AF-A0A9N9TVL6-F1
#
_entry.id   AF-A0A9N9TVL6-F1
#
_cell.length_a   1.000
_cell.length_b   1.000
_cell.length_c   1.000
_cell.angle_alpha   90.00
_cell.angle_beta   90.00
_cell.angle_gamma   90.00
#
_symmetry.space_group_name_H-M   'P 1'
#
loop_
_entity.id
_entity.type
_entity.pdbx_description
1 polymer ?
#
loop_
_entity_poly.entity_id
_entity_poly.type
_entity_poly.pdbx_seq_one_letter_code
_entity_poly.pdbx_strand_id
1 'polypeptide(L)'
;MKTNFTVDEEECILNKIIEQKKYYTLRDDESFWRNLSKDGNFRNRPWTSLKTHFLRHIFPNIRKYNISELERRKIQVAMIQTDPNDRISDDSIEFDY
;
A
#
# COMPACT_ATOMS: atom_id res chain seq x y z
N MET A 1 -14.91 -13.54 -10.22
CA MET A 1 -13.92 -14.32 -9.45
C MET A 1 -13.01 -13.34 -8.72
N LYS A 2 -13.00 -13.34 -7.38
CA LYS A 2 -11.98 -12.59 -6.60
C LYS A 2 -10.66 -13.34 -6.75
N THR A 3 -9.68 -12.77 -7.43
CA THR A 3 -8.36 -13.36 -7.57
C THR A 3 -7.55 -13.07 -6.32
N ASN A 4 -7.29 -14.08 -5.51
CA ASN A 4 -6.46 -13.94 -4.31
C ASN A 4 -5.05 -13.49 -4.73
N PHE A 5 -4.57 -12.42 -4.12
CA PHE A 5 -3.16 -12.04 -4.18
C PHE A 5 -2.37 -12.97 -3.27
N THR A 6 -1.20 -13.41 -3.72
CA THR A 6 -0.28 -14.13 -2.84
C THR A 6 0.47 -13.16 -1.93
N VAL A 7 0.98 -13.66 -0.81
CA VAL A 7 1.82 -12.86 0.09
C VAL A 7 3.04 -12.29 -0.66
N ASP A 8 3.64 -13.09 -1.55
CA ASP A 8 4.76 -12.67 -2.40
C ASP A 8 4.39 -11.48 -3.33
N GLU A 9 3.19 -11.49 -3.92
CA GLU A 9 2.70 -10.36 -4.71
C GLU A 9 2.51 -9.11 -3.83
N GLU A 10 1.96 -9.26 -2.64
CA GLU A 10 1.76 -8.14 -1.71
C GLU A 10 3.09 -7.54 -1.23
N GLU A 11 4.06 -8.38 -0.89
CA GLU A 11 5.41 -7.96 -0.53
C GLU A 11 6.12 -7.29 -1.72
N CYS A 12 5.92 -7.79 -2.95
CA CYS A 12 6.44 -7.16 -4.14
C CYS A 12 5.90 -5.74 -4.33
N ILE A 13 4.60 -5.51 -4.10
CA ILE A 13 3.99 -4.17 -4.14
C ILE A 13 4.67 -3.26 -3.12
N LEU A 14 4.80 -3.70 -1.87
CA LEU A 14 5.42 -2.89 -0.81
C LEU A 14 6.88 -2.55 -1.11
N ASN A 15 7.66 -3.54 -1.57
CA ASN A 15 9.05 -3.34 -1.93
C ASN A 15 9.19 -2.31 -3.04
N LYS A 16 8.36 -2.38 -4.09
CA LYS A 16 8.41 -1.41 -5.20
C LYS A 16 8.08 0.02 -4.76
N ILE A 17 7.15 0.19 -3.82
CA ILE A 17 6.83 1.50 -3.22
C ILE A 17 8.04 2.06 -2.47
N ILE A 18 8.70 1.22 -1.67
CA ILE A 18 9.87 1.59 -0.85
C ILE A 18 11.07 1.91 -1.74
N GLU A 19 11.39 1.03 -2.70
CA GLU A 19 12.51 1.20 -3.64
C GLU A 19 12.39 2.51 -4.43
N GLN A 20 11.19 2.83 -4.91
CA GLN A 20 10.95 4.04 -5.70
C GLN A 20 10.62 5.27 -4.84
N LYS A 21 10.57 5.11 -3.51
CA LYS A 21 10.18 6.15 -2.55
C LYS A 21 8.83 6.81 -2.87
N LYS A 22 7.92 6.03 -3.45
CA LYS A 22 6.62 6.48 -3.96
C LYS A 22 5.56 6.51 -2.86
N TYR A 23 5.83 7.14 -1.72
CA TYR A 23 4.88 7.11 -0.59
C TYR A 23 3.70 8.06 -0.81
N TYR A 24 3.99 9.33 -1.09
CA TYR A 24 3.02 10.43 -1.08
C TYR A 24 2.12 10.51 -2.33
N THR A 25 2.39 9.71 -3.36
CA THR A 25 1.66 9.77 -4.64
C THR A 25 0.84 8.51 -4.90
N LEU A 26 0.75 7.57 -3.97
CA LEU A 26 0.10 6.26 -4.17
C LEU A 26 -1.38 6.33 -4.52
N ARG A 27 -2.12 7.36 -4.08
CA ARG A 27 -3.54 7.52 -4.43
C ARG A 27 -3.74 8.05 -5.85
N ASP A 28 -2.89 8.95 -6.32
CA ASP A 28 -3.12 9.69 -7.57
C ASP A 28 -2.20 9.26 -8.72
N ASP A 29 -1.08 8.59 -8.42
CA ASP A 29 -0.07 8.17 -9.40
C ASP A 29 -0.50 6.90 -10.13
N GLU A 30 -1.47 7.04 -11.03
CA GLU A 30 -1.90 5.97 -11.94
C GLU A 30 -0.73 5.40 -12.74
N SER A 31 0.22 6.26 -13.13
CA SER A 31 1.41 5.87 -13.87
C SER A 31 2.27 4.87 -13.10
N PHE A 32 2.45 5.07 -11.79
CA PHE A 32 3.12 4.10 -10.92
C PHE A 32 2.42 2.73 -10.98
N TRP A 33 1.11 2.68 -10.77
CA TRP A 33 0.35 1.42 -10.77
C TRP A 33 0.34 0.74 -12.15
N ARG A 34 0.25 1.51 -13.23
CA ARG A 34 0.34 1.01 -14.61
C ARG A 34 1.72 0.40 -14.88
N ASN A 35 2.78 1.08 -14.47
CA ASN A 35 4.14 0.55 -14.63
C ASN A 35 4.34 -0.70 -13.77
N LEU A 36 3.80 -0.71 -12.55
CA LEU A 36 3.83 -1.88 -11.67
C LEU A 36 3.08 -3.08 -12.30
N SER A 37 1.92 -2.86 -12.92
CA SER A 37 1.18 -3.95 -13.60
C SER A 37 1.90 -4.54 -14.82
N LYS A 38 2.80 -3.78 -15.42
CA LYS A 38 3.65 -4.24 -16.54
C LYS A 38 4.88 -4.99 -16.02
N ASP A 39 5.18 -4.91 -14.73
CA ASP A 39 6.20 -5.71 -14.10
C ASP A 39 5.73 -7.18 -14.11
N GLY A 40 6.59 -8.09 -14.57
CA GLY A 40 6.23 -9.49 -14.85
C GLY A 40 5.77 -10.29 -13.62
N ASN A 41 5.92 -9.71 -12.44
CA ASN A 41 5.64 -10.34 -11.14
C ASN A 41 4.14 -10.50 -10.84
N PHE A 42 3.26 -9.77 -11.55
CA PHE A 42 1.83 -9.70 -11.21
C PHE A 42 0.91 -10.46 -12.16
N ARG A 43 1.41 -11.45 -12.92
CA ARG A 43 0.59 -12.37 -13.75
C ARG A 43 -0.50 -11.68 -14.60
N ASN A 44 -0.17 -10.55 -15.23
CA ASN A 44 -1.12 -9.72 -16.02
C ASN A 44 -2.30 -9.12 -15.24
N ARG A 45 -2.17 -8.92 -13.92
CA ARG A 45 -3.18 -8.21 -13.14
C ARG A 45 -3.28 -6.75 -13.58
N PRO A 46 -4.50 -6.22 -13.77
CA PRO A 46 -4.66 -4.82 -14.13
C PRO A 46 -4.25 -3.92 -12.96
N TRP A 47 -3.66 -2.77 -13.29
CA TRP A 47 -3.21 -1.77 -12.32
C TRP A 47 -4.31 -1.34 -11.34
N THR A 48 -5.57 -1.30 -11.78
CA THR A 48 -6.74 -0.99 -10.94
C THR A 48 -6.91 -2.01 -9.82
N SER A 49 -6.65 -3.29 -10.09
CA SER A 49 -6.72 -4.35 -9.09
C SER A 49 -5.55 -4.26 -8.12
N LEU A 50 -4.33 -3.97 -8.58
CA LEU A 50 -3.16 -3.76 -7.71
C LEU A 50 -3.41 -2.62 -6.73
N LYS A 51 -3.85 -1.47 -7.24
CA LYS A 51 -4.18 -0.29 -6.43
C LYS A 51 -5.29 -0.58 -5.43
N THR A 52 -6.40 -1.18 -5.89
CA THR A 52 -7.53 -1.52 -5.03
C THR A 52 -7.12 -2.51 -3.93
N HIS A 53 -6.31 -3.50 -4.28
CA HIS A 53 -5.83 -4.50 -3.33
C HIS A 53 -4.90 -3.89 -2.30
N PHE A 54 -3.98 -3.03 -2.73
CA PHE A 54 -3.13 -2.28 -1.82
C PHE A 54 -3.95 -1.47 -0.82
N LEU A 55 -4.93 -0.67 -1.29
CA LEU A 55 -5.72 0.19 -0.42
C LEU A 55 -6.64 -0.57 0.54
N ARG A 56 -7.25 -1.68 0.10
CA ARG A 56 -8.27 -2.40 0.88
C ARG A 56 -7.74 -3.57 1.69
N HIS A 57 -6.59 -4.12 1.33
CA HIS A 57 -6.05 -5.34 1.96
C HIS A 57 -4.66 -5.11 2.54
N ILE A 58 -3.70 -4.60 1.77
CA ILE A 58 -2.31 -4.44 2.24
C ILE A 58 -2.22 -3.31 3.27
N PHE A 59 -2.68 -2.11 2.93
CA PHE A 59 -2.59 -0.92 3.77
C PHE A 59 -3.19 -1.10 5.18
N PRO A 60 -4.45 -1.56 5.34
CA PRO A 60 -5.02 -1.77 6.68
C PRO A 60 -4.29 -2.88 7.46
N ASN A 61 -3.60 -3.79 6.77
CA ASN A 61 -2.82 -4.87 7.37
C ASN A 61 -1.31 -4.62 7.33
N ILE A 62 -0.85 -3.39 7.08
CA ILE A 62 0.56 -3.10 6.78
C ILE A 62 1.51 -3.50 7.92
N ARG A 63 0.99 -3.59 9.14
CA ARG A 63 1.73 -4.06 10.33
C ARG A 63 2.17 -5.52 10.24
N LYS A 64 1.50 -6.34 9.43
CA LYS A 64 1.80 -7.78 9.26
C LYS A 64 3.00 -8.06 8.35
N TYR A 65 3.44 -7.07 7.57
CA TYR A 65 4.54 -7.23 6.63
C TYR A 65 5.88 -6.86 7.27
N ASN A 66 6.94 -7.55 6.84
CA ASN A 66 8.29 -7.38 7.34
C ASN A 66 8.99 -6.16 6.69
N ILE A 67 8.45 -4.97 6.92
CA ILE A 67 9.03 -3.70 6.51
C ILE A 67 9.51 -2.90 7.72
N SER A 68 10.54 -2.07 7.54
CA SER A 68 11.07 -1.25 8.64
C SER A 68 10.02 -0.27 9.16
N GLU A 69 10.10 0.06 10.46
CA GLU A 69 9.14 0.97 11.09
C GLU A 69 9.10 2.34 10.39
N LEU A 70 10.26 2.85 9.97
CA LEU A 70 10.36 4.12 9.26
C LEU A 70 9.58 4.09 7.94
N GLU A 71 9.75 3.04 7.14
CA GLU A 71 9.07 2.89 5.84
C GLU A 71 7.57 2.72 6.01
N ARG A 72 7.16 1.92 7.01
CA ARG A 72 5.76 1.78 7.42
C ARG A 72 5.13 3.12 7.79
N ARG A 73 5.80 3.93 8.63
CA ARG A 73 5.31 5.25 9.02
C ARG A 73 5.16 6.18 7.83
N LYS A 74 6.11 6.20 6.89
CA LYS A 74 6.00 7.01 5.67
C LYS A 74 4.76 6.65 4.85
N ILE A 75 4.50 5.35 4.67
CA ILE A 75 3.32 4.87 3.94
C ILE A 75 2.04 5.27 4.68
N GLN A 76 1.99 5.12 6.00
CA GLN A 76 0.85 5.53 6.82
C GLN A 76 0.57 7.02 6.76
N VAL A 77 1.59 7.85 6.97
CA VAL A 77 1.48 9.31 6.92
C VAL A 77 0.99 9.75 5.53
N ALA A 78 1.56 9.18 4.47
CA ALA A 78 1.13 9.48 3.11
C ALA A 78 -0.35 9.11 2.85
N MET A 79 -0.86 8.03 3.47
CA MET A 79 -2.24 7.61 3.29
C MET A 79 -3.25 8.46 4.08
N ILE A 80 -2.84 9.00 5.23
CA ILE A 80 -3.65 9.85 6.12
C ILE A 80 -3.76 11.27 5.56
N GLN A 81 -2.66 11.86 5.06
CA GLN A 81 -2.67 13.24 4.57
C GLN A 81 -3.51 13.47 3.30
N THR A 82 -3.74 12.41 2.51
CA THR A 82 -4.46 12.49 1.23
C THR A 82 -5.93 12.06 1.34
N ASP A 83 -6.44 11.76 2.54
CA ASP A 83 -7.85 11.41 2.74
C ASP A 83 -8.63 12.59 3.34
N PRO A 84 -9.35 13.38 2.52
CA PRO A 84 -10.17 14.49 3.02
C PRO A 84 -11.45 14.03 3.74
N ASN A 85 -11.70 12.72 3.86
CA ASN A 85 -12.95 12.17 4.40
C ASN A 85 -12.73 11.14 5.54
N ASP A 86 -11.51 11.03 6.09
CA ASP A 86 -11.20 10.17 7.23
C ASP A 86 -11.79 10.76 8.53
N ARG A 87 -13.10 10.61 8.67
CA ARG A 87 -13.78 10.71 9.95
C ARG A 87 -13.67 9.36 10.68
N ILE A 88 -12.60 9.26 11.47
CA ILE A 88 -12.45 8.52 12.74
C ILE A 88 -12.34 6.99 12.68
N SER A 89 -11.19 6.49 13.17
CA SER A 89 -11.12 5.56 14.32
C SER A 89 -9.81 5.80 15.06
N ASP A 90 -9.83 6.89 15.83
CA ASP A 90 -9.01 7.09 17.02
C ASP A 90 -9.37 5.99 18.02
N ASP A 91 -8.69 4.86 17.94
CA ASP A 91 -8.69 3.84 18.98
C ASP A 91 -7.40 3.01 18.77
N SER A 92 -6.50 3.00 19.77
CA SER A 92 -5.21 2.25 19.81
C SER A 92 -3.90 2.98 19.43
N ILE A 93 -3.76 4.29 19.68
CA ILE A 93 -2.41 4.82 20.01
C ILE A 93 -2.32 4.96 21.53
N GLU A 94 -2.13 3.84 22.22
CA GLU A 94 -1.59 3.89 23.58
C GLU A 94 -0.13 4.37 23.48
N PHE A 95 0.10 5.57 24.00
CA PHE A 95 1.44 6.06 24.31
C PHE A 95 1.80 5.51 25.69
N ASP A 96 2.58 4.43 25.73
CA ASP A 96 3.35 4.11 26.93
C ASP A 96 4.48 5.13 27.05
N TYR A 97 4.44 5.86 28.17
CA TYR A 97 5.34 6.96 28.55
C TYR A 97 6.62 6.45 29.20
#